data_AF-A0A7W1X8J9-F1
#
_entry.id   AF-A0A7W1X8J9-F1
#
_cell.length_a   1.000
_cell.length_b   1.000
_cell.length_c   1.000
_cell.angle_alpha   90.00
_cell.angle_beta   90.00
_cell.angle_gamma   90.00
#
_symmetry.space_group_name_H-M   'P 1'
#
loop_
_entity.id
_entity.type
_entity.pdbx_description
1 polymer ?
#
loop_
_entity_poly.entity_id
_entity_poly.type
_entity_poly.pdbx_seq_one_letter_code
_entity_poly.pdbx_strand_id
1 'polypeptide(L)'
;MSKNEQLKKGAELAKRQKGQLMHDGGYAMITHEIGRDLLPRLVEEHGGRDARDAIALYIYLHAHTSGESANDLYLWAFPTVERICTDTGIDKNRLKKVTRILIDNGLLRAIKLPWRGNVKNVYLPLYFPINPSDYARTEPADYGKT
;
A
#
# COMPACT_ATOMS: atom_id res chain seq x y z
N MET A 1 3.37 18.22 9.76
CA MET A 1 2.59 17.09 10.31
C MET A 1 3.56 16.06 10.88
N SER A 2 3.43 15.67 12.14
CA SER A 2 4.34 14.69 12.75
C SER A 2 4.14 13.29 12.16
N LYS A 3 5.12 12.37 12.29
CA LYS A 3 4.98 10.99 11.78
C LYS A 3 3.82 10.24 12.46
N ASN A 4 3.65 10.42 13.76
CA ASN A 4 2.53 9.83 14.51
C ASN A 4 1.19 10.37 14.04
N GLU A 5 1.11 11.67 13.72
CA GLU A 5 -0.10 12.27 13.17
C GLU A 5 -0.43 11.72 11.76
N GLN A 6 0.59 11.46 10.95
CA GLN A 6 0.40 10.82 9.63
C GLN A 6 -0.09 9.37 9.74
N LEU A 7 0.46 8.60 10.69
CA LEU A 7 0.02 7.22 10.98
C LEU A 7 -1.46 7.18 11.38
N LYS A 8 -1.84 8.00 12.37
CA LYS A 8 -3.22 8.08 12.88
C LYS A 8 -4.20 8.52 11.81
N LYS A 9 -3.92 9.61 11.09
CA LYS A 9 -4.79 10.08 9.98
C LYS A 9 -4.92 9.03 8.87
N GLY A 10 -3.84 8.30 8.58
CA GLY A 10 -3.88 7.20 7.62
C GLY A 10 -4.78 6.05 8.07
N ALA A 11 -4.62 5.61 9.32
CA ALA A 11 -5.44 4.55 9.89
C ALA A 11 -6.93 4.91 9.91
N GLU A 12 -7.28 6.14 10.30
CA GLU A 12 -8.68 6.61 10.27
C GLU A 12 -9.27 6.63 8.85
N LEU A 13 -8.48 7.04 7.85
CA LEU A 13 -8.91 6.98 6.45
C LEU A 13 -9.18 5.54 6.01
N ALA A 14 -8.25 4.62 6.24
CA ALA A 14 -8.39 3.22 5.85
C ALA A 14 -9.57 2.57 6.57
N LYS A 15 -9.76 2.87 7.85
CA LYS A 15 -10.91 2.41 8.65
C LYS A 15 -12.24 2.91 8.07
N ARG A 16 -12.33 4.19 7.70
CA ARG A 16 -13.51 4.76 7.05
C ARG A 16 -13.83 4.07 5.73
N GLN A 17 -12.82 3.89 4.87
CA GLN A 17 -13.01 3.22 3.58
C GLN A 17 -13.44 1.76 3.75
N LYS A 18 -12.83 1.03 4.70
CA LYS A 18 -13.26 -0.34 5.04
C LYS A 18 -14.71 -0.36 5.53
N GLY A 19 -15.10 0.59 6.38
CA GLY A 19 -16.49 0.72 6.85
C GLY A 19 -17.48 0.96 5.71
N GLN A 20 -17.14 1.86 4.79
CA GLN A 20 -17.95 2.13 3.59
C GLN A 20 -18.08 0.88 2.71
N LEU A 21 -16.97 0.18 2.44
CA LEU A 21 -16.98 -1.05 1.65
C LEU A 21 -17.91 -2.11 2.26
N MET A 22 -17.84 -2.33 3.58
CA MET A 22 -18.69 -3.29 4.28
C MET A 22 -20.17 -2.87 4.29
N HIS A 23 -20.45 -1.58 4.40
CA HIS A 23 -21.81 -1.03 4.38
C HIS A 23 -22.47 -1.18 3.01
N ASP A 24 -21.72 -0.93 1.94
CA ASP A 24 -22.22 -0.96 0.56
C ASP A 24 -22.30 -2.40 -0.01
N GLY A 25 -22.24 -3.42 0.85
CA GLY A 25 -22.33 -4.84 0.48
C GLY A 25 -21.03 -5.43 -0.09
N GLY A 26 -19.92 -4.69 -0.01
CA GLY A 26 -18.60 -5.17 -0.40
C GLY A 26 -18.00 -6.10 0.65
N TYR A 27 -18.09 -7.41 0.41
CA TYR A 27 -17.42 -8.43 1.23
C TYR A 27 -16.01 -8.76 0.76
N ALA A 28 -15.59 -8.22 -0.39
CA ALA A 28 -14.32 -8.53 -1.01
C ALA A 28 -13.21 -7.61 -0.48
N MET A 29 -12.08 -8.20 -0.06
CA MET A 29 -10.86 -7.47 0.33
C MET A 29 -10.34 -6.54 -0.80
N ILE A 30 -10.72 -6.82 -2.03
CA ILE A 30 -10.39 -6.07 -3.24
C ILE A 30 -11.73 -5.64 -3.87
N THR A 31 -11.92 -4.35 -4.14
CA THR A 31 -13.15 -3.88 -4.80
C THR A 31 -13.21 -4.38 -6.24
N HIS A 32 -14.42 -4.57 -6.78
CA HIS A 32 -14.57 -5.01 -8.18
C HIS A 32 -13.92 -4.04 -9.17
N GLU A 33 -13.92 -2.74 -8.85
CA GLU A 33 -13.30 -1.67 -9.64
C GLU A 33 -11.79 -1.90 -9.84
N ILE A 34 -11.09 -2.45 -8.85
CA ILE A 34 -9.66 -2.78 -8.98
C ILE A 34 -9.43 -3.79 -10.11
N GLY A 35 -10.26 -4.83 -10.19
CA GLY A 35 -10.13 -5.87 -11.19
C GLY A 35 -10.71 -5.49 -12.56
N ARG A 36 -11.85 -4.77 -12.56
CA ARG A 36 -12.61 -4.46 -13.79
C ARG A 36 -12.11 -3.22 -14.51
N ASP A 37 -11.63 -2.22 -13.78
CA ASP A 37 -11.31 -0.91 -14.35
C ASP A 37 -9.83 -0.57 -14.18
N LEU A 38 -9.30 -0.68 -12.96
CA LEU A 38 -7.92 -0.28 -12.69
C LEU A 38 -6.90 -1.21 -13.35
N LEU A 39 -7.01 -2.53 -13.16
CA LEU A 39 -6.03 -3.48 -13.71
C LEU A 39 -5.90 -3.33 -15.24
N PRO A 40 -6.99 -3.30 -16.04
CA PRO A 40 -6.89 -3.03 -17.48
C PRO A 40 -6.17 -1.72 -17.81
N ARG A 41 -6.49 -0.64 -17.10
CA ARG A 41 -5.81 0.66 -17.29
C ARG A 41 -4.32 0.59 -16.99
N LEU A 42 -3.93 -0.07 -15.90
CA LEU A 42 -2.51 -0.25 -15.56
C LEU A 42 -1.77 -1.12 -16.59
N VAL A 43 -2.44 -2.11 -17.19
CA VAL A 43 -1.87 -2.93 -18.26
C VAL A 43 -1.56 -2.06 -19.48
N GLU A 44 -2.45 -1.13 -19.84
CA GLU A 44 -2.24 -0.17 -20.93
C GLU A 44 -1.11 0.82 -20.62
N GLU A 45 -1.10 1.41 -19.42
CA GLU A 45 -0.16 2.46 -19.02
C GLU A 45 1.26 1.95 -18.72
N HIS A 46 1.39 0.71 -18.22
CA HIS A 46 2.65 0.19 -17.67
C HIS A 46 3.06 -1.19 -18.20
N GLY A 47 2.18 -1.86 -18.95
CA GLY A 47 2.38 -3.23 -19.41
C GLY A 47 1.95 -4.28 -18.39
N GLY A 48 1.59 -5.47 -18.91
CA GLY A 48 0.95 -6.52 -18.11
C GLY A 48 1.76 -7.02 -16.91
N ARG A 49 3.09 -7.06 -17.02
CA ARG A 49 3.96 -7.52 -15.93
C ARG A 49 3.95 -6.57 -14.74
N ASP A 50 4.07 -5.26 -14.99
CA ASP A 50 4.11 -4.26 -13.92
C ASP A 50 2.73 -4.07 -13.29
N ALA A 51 1.66 -4.11 -14.09
CA ALA A 51 0.28 -4.08 -13.60
C ALA A 51 -0.01 -5.26 -12.68
N ARG A 52 0.30 -6.49 -13.11
CA ARG A 52 0.10 -7.72 -12.31
C ARG A 52 0.85 -7.64 -10.98
N ASP A 53 2.11 -7.24 -11.01
CA ASP A 53 2.94 -7.21 -9.80
C ASP A 53 2.53 -6.08 -8.84
N ALA A 54 2.03 -4.96 -9.36
CA ALA A 54 1.40 -3.92 -8.53
C ALA A 54 0.14 -4.46 -7.83
N ILE A 55 -0.74 -5.18 -8.54
CA ILE A 55 -1.93 -5.79 -7.92
C ILE A 55 -1.53 -6.87 -6.92
N ALA A 56 -0.55 -7.73 -7.22
CA ALA A 56 -0.06 -8.74 -6.29
C ALA A 56 0.47 -8.11 -4.99
N LEU A 57 1.26 -7.03 -5.09
CA LEU A 57 1.75 -6.28 -3.95
C LEU A 57 0.59 -5.66 -3.14
N TYR A 58 -0.40 -5.07 -3.83
CA TYR A 58 -1.57 -4.46 -3.19
C TYR A 58 -2.33 -5.46 -2.31
N ILE A 59 -2.64 -6.64 -2.86
CA ILE A 59 -3.33 -7.73 -2.15
C ILE A 59 -2.51 -8.21 -0.96
N TYR A 60 -1.21 -8.44 -1.19
CA TYR A 60 -0.28 -8.90 -0.16
C TYR A 60 -0.24 -7.94 1.02
N LEU A 61 -0.17 -6.63 0.77
CA LEU A 61 -0.13 -5.62 1.82
C LEU A 61 -1.43 -5.56 2.62
N HIS A 62 -2.59 -5.65 1.98
CA HIS A 62 -3.88 -5.72 2.69
C HIS A 62 -3.94 -6.90 3.66
N ALA A 63 -3.45 -8.07 3.23
CA ALA A 63 -3.38 -9.27 4.06
C ALA A 63 -2.41 -9.16 5.26
N HIS A 64 -1.45 -8.23 5.20
CA HIS A 64 -0.43 -8.03 6.24
C HIS A 64 -0.66 -6.76 7.08
N THR A 65 -1.83 -6.13 6.97
CA THR A 65 -2.18 -4.98 7.82
C THR A 65 -2.36 -5.40 9.27
N SER A 66 -1.83 -4.61 10.21
CA SER A 66 -2.02 -4.88 11.64
C SER A 66 -3.49 -4.73 12.04
N GLY A 67 -4.07 -5.78 12.62
CA GLY A 67 -5.42 -5.78 13.19
C GLY A 67 -5.51 -5.20 14.60
N GLU A 68 -4.38 -4.92 15.25
CA GLU A 68 -4.34 -4.45 16.64
C GLU A 68 -4.59 -2.95 16.73
N SER A 69 -5.81 -2.55 17.11
CA SER A 69 -6.23 -1.15 17.19
C SER A 69 -5.51 -0.32 18.27
N ALA A 70 -4.89 -0.99 19.25
CA ALA A 70 -4.12 -0.34 20.31
C ALA A 70 -2.70 0.06 19.86
N ASN A 71 -2.26 -0.34 18.66
CA ASN A 71 -0.93 -0.06 18.14
C ASN A 71 -0.95 1.18 17.22
N ASP A 72 0.08 2.02 17.29
CA ASP A 72 0.28 3.15 16.37
C ASP A 72 0.36 2.73 14.89
N LEU A 73 0.58 1.44 14.63
CA LEU A 73 0.59 0.82 13.30
C LEU A 73 -0.72 0.12 12.92
N TYR A 74 -1.83 0.39 13.61
CA TYR A 74 -3.13 -0.16 13.23
C TYR A 74 -3.46 0.11 11.74
N LEU A 75 -3.83 -0.94 11.00
CA LEU A 75 -4.06 -0.95 9.55
C LEU A 75 -2.83 -0.71 8.66
N TRP A 76 -1.65 -0.49 9.23
CA TRP A 76 -0.40 -0.44 8.47
C TRP A 76 0.20 -1.83 8.34
N ALA A 77 0.74 -2.13 7.16
CA ALA A 77 1.54 -3.30 6.86
C ALA A 77 3.03 -2.93 6.93
N PHE A 78 3.86 -3.81 7.48
CA PHE A 78 5.30 -3.56 7.63
C PHE A 78 6.19 -4.78 7.32
N PRO A 79 5.90 -5.57 6.26
CA PRO A 79 6.78 -6.65 5.83
C PRO A 79 8.14 -6.11 5.37
N THR A 80 9.18 -6.93 5.50
CA THR A 80 10.50 -6.61 4.96
C THR A 80 10.49 -6.76 3.43
N VAL A 81 11.41 -6.07 2.75
CA VAL A 81 11.59 -6.19 1.29
C VAL A 81 11.83 -7.63 0.89
N GLU A 82 12.70 -8.33 1.62
CA GLU A 82 12.99 -9.74 1.42
C GLU A 82 11.74 -10.61 1.52
N ARG A 83 10.91 -10.40 2.56
CA ARG A 83 9.67 -11.15 2.74
C ARG A 83 8.68 -10.90 1.59
N ILE A 84 8.54 -9.63 1.17
CA ILE A 84 7.70 -9.31 0.00
C ILE A 84 8.21 -10.07 -1.23
N CYS A 85 9.51 -9.98 -1.54
CA CYS A 85 10.10 -10.63 -2.72
C CYS A 85 9.92 -12.15 -2.70
N THR A 86 10.19 -12.79 -1.55
CA THR A 86 10.04 -14.24 -1.38
C THR A 86 8.59 -14.68 -1.53
N ASP A 87 7.65 -14.01 -0.88
CA ASP A 87 6.25 -14.43 -0.84
C ASP A 87 5.51 -14.12 -2.16
N THR A 88 5.88 -13.04 -2.85
CA THR A 88 5.18 -12.56 -4.06
C THR A 88 5.88 -12.92 -5.37
N GLY A 89 7.15 -13.32 -5.33
CA GLY A 89 8.00 -13.51 -6.51
C GLY A 89 8.37 -12.21 -7.23
N ILE A 90 8.05 -11.04 -6.65
CA ILE A 90 8.41 -9.74 -7.22
C ILE A 90 9.91 -9.51 -7.04
N ASP A 91 10.61 -9.28 -8.15
CA ASP A 91 12.03 -8.93 -8.13
C ASP A 91 12.30 -7.66 -7.31
N LYS A 92 13.35 -7.69 -6.47
CA LYS A 92 13.74 -6.58 -5.58
C LYS A 92 13.93 -5.26 -6.33
N ASN A 93 14.52 -5.28 -7.53
CA ASN A 93 14.77 -4.08 -8.32
C ASN A 93 13.47 -3.48 -8.87
N ARG A 94 12.43 -4.31 -8.99
CA ARG A 94 11.11 -3.89 -9.49
C ARG A 94 10.17 -3.43 -8.39
N LEU A 95 10.42 -3.82 -7.13
CA LEU A 95 9.58 -3.43 -6.00
C LEU A 95 9.40 -1.90 -5.91
N LYS A 96 10.46 -1.13 -6.18
CA LYS A 96 10.37 0.34 -6.22
C LYS A 96 9.37 0.85 -7.24
N LYS A 97 9.39 0.29 -8.44
CA LYS A 97 8.51 0.68 -9.55
C LYS A 97 7.05 0.33 -9.23
N VAL A 98 6.78 -0.90 -8.79
CA VAL A 98 5.40 -1.34 -8.52
C VAL A 98 4.79 -0.65 -7.31
N THR A 99 5.59 -0.38 -6.26
CA THR A 99 5.15 0.45 -5.13
C THR A 99 4.79 1.86 -5.61
N ARG A 100 5.58 2.43 -6.53
CA ARG A 100 5.31 3.76 -7.07
C ARG A 100 4.01 3.80 -7.88
N ILE A 101 3.73 2.79 -8.71
CA ILE A 101 2.47 2.66 -9.45
C ILE A 101 1.27 2.75 -8.48
N LEU A 102 1.30 2.02 -7.36
CA LEU A 102 0.21 2.05 -6.39
C LEU A 102 0.08 3.41 -5.68
N ILE A 103 1.20 4.07 -5.37
CA ILE A 103 1.20 5.41 -4.76
C ILE A 103 0.62 6.44 -5.73
N ASP A 104 1.06 6.45 -6.99
CA ASP A 104 0.60 7.40 -8.01
C ASP A 104 -0.88 7.21 -8.35
N ASN A 105 -1.40 5.99 -8.21
CA ASN A 105 -2.82 5.68 -8.35
C ASN A 105 -3.63 5.82 -7.05
N GLY A 106 -3.03 6.38 -5.98
CA GLY A 106 -3.76 6.69 -4.75
C GLY A 106 -4.17 5.49 -3.90
N LEU A 107 -3.65 4.29 -4.18
CA LEU A 107 -4.01 3.05 -3.48
C LEU A 107 -3.04 2.66 -2.38
N LEU A 108 -1.92 3.35 -2.29
CA LEU A 108 -0.89 3.04 -1.31
C LEU A 108 -0.29 4.32 -0.76
N ARG A 109 -0.07 4.34 0.54
CA ARG A 109 0.86 5.27 1.19
C ARG A 109 2.02 4.49 1.76
N ALA A 110 3.23 5.04 1.67
CA ALA A 110 4.43 4.44 2.24
C ALA A 110 5.18 5.47 3.08
N ILE A 111 5.58 5.15 4.31
CA ILE A 111 6.40 6.05 5.12
C ILE A 111 7.58 5.31 5.74
N LYS A 112 8.63 6.07 6.05
CA LYS A 112 9.83 5.59 6.74
C LYS A 112 9.76 5.92 8.23
N LEU A 113 9.84 4.90 9.08
CA LEU A 113 9.88 5.03 10.54
C LEU A 113 11.24 4.62 11.09
N PRO A 114 11.78 5.30 12.11
CA PRO A 114 12.86 4.75 12.93
C PRO A 114 12.39 3.46 13.60
N TRP A 115 13.21 2.42 13.56
CA TRP A 115 12.89 1.09 14.06
C TRP A 115 14.14 0.41 14.61
N ARG A 116 14.30 0.41 15.94
CA ARG A 116 15.44 -0.24 16.64
C ARG A 116 16.81 0.12 16.02
N GLY A 117 17.07 1.41 15.85
CA GLY A 117 18.32 1.91 15.25
C GLY A 117 18.39 1.84 13.72
N ASN A 118 17.40 1.24 13.06
CA ASN A 118 17.30 1.16 11.60
C ASN A 118 16.11 1.99 11.08
N VAL A 119 15.94 2.05 9.76
CA VAL A 119 14.75 2.61 9.12
C VAL A 119 13.88 1.48 8.59
N LYS A 120 12.58 1.53 8.89
CA LYS A 120 11.60 0.57 8.40
C LYS A 120 10.58 1.27 7.50
N ASN A 121 10.30 0.65 6.36
CA ASN A 121 9.18 1.05 5.51
C ASN A 121 7.90 0.45 6.06
N VAL A 122 6.88 1.28 6.21
CA VAL A 122 5.52 0.85 6.53
C VAL A 122 4.58 1.35 5.46
N TYR A 123 3.58 0.55 5.15
CA TYR A 123 2.71 0.68 4.00
C TYR A 123 1.25 0.70 4.47
N LEU A 124 0.47 1.63 3.95
CA LEU A 124 -0.97 1.70 4.20
C LEU A 124 -1.69 1.45 2.87
N PRO A 125 -2.15 0.23 2.62
CA PRO A 125 -3.00 -0.04 1.47
C PRO A 125 -4.39 0.55 1.70
N LEU A 126 -4.96 1.17 0.68
CA LEU A 126 -6.26 1.85 0.71
C LEU A 126 -7.27 1.11 -0.17
N TYR A 127 -8.54 1.12 0.21
CA TYR A 127 -9.59 0.41 -0.54
C TYR A 127 -10.11 1.25 -1.71
N PHE A 128 -10.06 2.58 -1.60
CA PHE A 128 -10.42 3.51 -2.65
C PHE A 128 -9.27 4.49 -2.93
N PRO A 129 -9.04 4.86 -4.21
CA PRO A 129 -8.03 5.84 -4.58
C PRO A 129 -8.24 7.17 -3.85
N ILE A 130 -7.13 7.77 -3.41
CA ILE A 130 -7.08 9.16 -2.95
C ILE A 130 -6.18 9.97 -3.87
N ASN A 131 -6.35 11.29 -3.92
CA ASN A 131 -5.39 12.11 -4.63
C ASN A 131 -4.05 12.11 -3.86
N PRO A 132 -2.93 11.69 -4.49
CA PRO A 132 -1.64 11.67 -3.82
C PRO A 132 -1.18 13.04 -3.31
N SER A 133 -1.73 14.15 -3.84
CA SER A 133 -1.45 15.51 -3.33
C SER A 133 -2.16 15.85 -2.03
N ASP A 134 -3.20 15.11 -1.65
CA ASP A 134 -3.97 15.36 -0.41
C ASP A 134 -3.15 15.04 0.85
N TYR A 135 -2.01 14.38 0.68
CA TYR A 135 -1.03 14.12 1.72
C TYR A 135 0.36 14.47 1.20
N ALA A 136 1.20 15.10 2.05
CA ALA A 136 2.56 15.47 1.68
C ALA A 136 3.27 14.29 0.98
N ARG A 137 3.78 14.52 -0.25
CA ARG A 137 4.37 13.50 -1.14
C ARG A 137 5.20 12.51 -0.34
N THR A 138 4.73 11.28 -0.26
CA THR A 138 5.52 10.19 0.31
C THR A 138 6.45 9.70 -0.79
N GLU A 139 7.74 9.98 -0.67
CA GLU A 139 8.71 9.42 -1.61
C GLU A 139 8.72 7.89 -1.51
N PRO A 140 8.76 7.16 -2.64
CA PRO A 140 8.87 5.72 -2.61
C PRO A 140 10.11 5.33 -1.82
N ALA A 141 10.00 4.26 -1.02
CA ALA A 141 11.10 3.74 -0.25
C ALA A 141 12.36 3.57 -1.13
N ASP A 142 13.52 3.90 -0.56
CA ASP A 142 14.79 3.62 -1.22
C ASP A 142 15.18 2.20 -0.82
N TYR A 143 15.27 1.31 -1.81
CA TYR A 143 15.39 -0.13 -1.59
C TYR A 143 16.84 -0.60 -1.46
N GLY A 144 17.79 0.32 -1.26
CA GLY A 144 19.20 0.05 -1.01
C GLY A 144 19.88 -0.76 -2.12
N LYS A 145 20.81 -0.14 -2.85
CA LYS A 145 21.73 -0.92 -3.70
C LYS A 145 22.60 -1.77 -2.77
N THR A 146 22.41 -3.08 -2.79
CA THR A 146 23.41 -4.06 -2.35
C THR A 146 24.06 -4.62 -3.59
#